data_AF-A0A356P7P8-F1
#
_entry.id   AF-A0A356P7P8-F1
#
_cell.length_a   1.000
_cell.length_b   1.000
_cell.length_c   1.000
_cell.angle_alpha   90.00
_cell.angle_beta   90.00
_cell.angle_gamma   90.00
#
_symmetry.space_group_name_H-M   'P 1'
#
loop_
_entity.id
_entity.type
_entity.pdbx_description
1 polymer ?
#
loop_
_entity_poly.entity_id
_entity_poly.type
_entity_poly.pdbx_seq_one_letter_code
_entity_poly.pdbx_strand_id
1 'polypeptide(L)'
;AIRCINQIKQETPIILVDFHAEATSEKVALGWFLDGKVSAVVGTHTHIQTADARVLNEGTAYITDVGMTGPRDSVLGIKKEIIINRFLTQLPAKFEVASGAIQINAVVLDIDEKSGKARRIERIQKFTEA
;
A
#
# COMPACT_ATOMS: atom_id res chain seq x y z
N ALA A 1 -7.68 14.91 7.44
CA ALA A 1 -6.78 14.04 8.23
C ALA A 1 -6.77 14.41 9.72
N ILE A 2 -6.21 15.56 10.12
CA ILE A 2 -5.95 15.88 11.55
C ILE A 2 -7.20 15.82 12.44
N ARG A 3 -8.34 16.35 12.00
CA ARG A 3 -9.59 16.27 12.78
C ARG A 3 -9.96 14.83 13.14
N CYS A 4 -9.94 13.92 12.16
CA CYS A 4 -10.29 12.52 12.38
C CYS A 4 -9.26 11.83 13.28
N ILE A 5 -7.97 12.11 13.08
CA ILE A 5 -6.90 11.57 13.92
C ILE A 5 -7.11 12.00 15.38
N ASN A 6 -7.40 13.28 15.64
CA ASN A 6 -7.63 13.79 17.00
C ASN A 6 -8.86 13.16 17.67
N GLN A 7 -9.89 12.81 16.90
CA GLN A 7 -11.07 12.11 17.39
C GLN A 7 -10.72 10.66 17.76
N ILE A 8 -10.06 9.92 16.86
CA ILE A 8 -9.67 8.52 17.10
C ILE A 8 -8.70 8.42 18.29
N LYS A 9 -7.80 9.40 18.45
CA LYS A 9 -6.87 9.47 19.60
C LYS A 9 -7.55 9.52 20.97
N GLN A 10 -8.83 9.89 21.04
CA GLN A 10 -9.59 9.82 22.30
C GLN A 10 -9.92 8.38 22.70
N GLU A 11 -9.93 7.46 21.74
CA GLU A 11 -10.29 6.05 21.94
C GLU A 11 -9.05 5.14 21.94
N THR A 12 -8.08 5.41 21.07
CA THR A 12 -6.88 4.57 20.91
C THR A 12 -5.66 5.36 20.41
N PRO A 13 -4.45 5.07 20.92
CA PRO A 13 -3.21 5.60 20.34
C PRO A 13 -2.83 4.90 19.03
N ILE A 14 -3.43 3.74 18.71
CA ILE A 14 -3.09 2.95 17.52
C ILE A 14 -3.95 3.40 16.34
N ILE A 15 -3.31 4.02 15.35
CA ILE A 15 -3.99 4.58 14.18
C ILE A 15 -3.28 4.14 12.90
N LEU A 16 -4.01 3.45 12.03
CA LEU A 16 -3.55 3.04 10.70
C LEU A 16 -4.21 3.92 9.63
N VAL A 17 -3.41 4.40 8.68
CA VAL A 17 -3.87 5.15 7.51
C VAL A 17 -3.54 4.36 6.25
N ASP A 18 -4.55 3.87 5.55
CA ASP A 18 -4.44 3.44 4.15
C ASP A 18 -4.63 4.67 3.25
N PHE A 19 -3.59 4.99 2.46
CA PHE A 19 -3.62 6.12 1.54
C PHE A 19 -3.61 5.64 0.09
N HIS A 20 -4.81 5.55 -0.49
CA HIS A 20 -5.02 5.16 -1.88
C HIS A 20 -4.75 6.33 -2.82
N ALA A 21 -3.57 6.34 -3.46
CA ALA A 21 -3.11 7.45 -4.29
C ALA A 21 -2.13 6.98 -5.38
N GLU A 22 -2.03 7.71 -6.48
CA GLU A 22 -1.12 7.38 -7.59
C GLU A 22 0.27 7.99 -7.37
N ALA A 23 0.33 9.30 -7.09
CA ALA A 23 1.58 10.04 -7.05
C ALA A 23 2.43 9.65 -5.83
N THR A 24 3.66 9.20 -6.08
CA THR A 24 4.62 8.87 -5.04
C THR A 24 4.97 10.08 -4.17
N SER A 25 5.03 11.28 -4.76
CA SER A 25 5.26 12.53 -4.03
C SER A 25 4.17 12.83 -3.01
N GLU A 26 2.89 12.63 -3.35
CA GLU A 26 1.77 12.82 -2.42
C GLU A 26 1.81 11.80 -1.29
N LYS A 27 2.12 10.54 -1.61
CA LYS A 27 2.27 9.46 -0.62
C LYS A 27 3.40 9.74 0.37
N VAL A 28 4.57 10.17 -0.12
CA VAL A 28 5.74 10.49 0.73
C VAL A 28 5.47 11.74 1.55
N ALA A 29 4.87 12.77 0.96
CA ALA A 29 4.50 14.00 1.67
C ALA A 29 3.51 13.71 2.81
N LEU A 30 2.50 12.85 2.59
CA LEU A 30 1.57 12.47 3.64
C LEU A 30 2.25 11.66 4.75
N GLY A 31 3.16 10.75 4.39
CA GLY A 31 3.98 10.01 5.36
C GLY A 31 4.71 10.94 6.32
N TRP A 32 5.43 11.92 5.78
CA TRP A 32 6.13 12.93 6.60
C TRP A 32 5.17 13.84 7.37
N PHE A 33 4.05 14.26 6.76
CA PHE A 33 3.07 15.10 7.42
C PHE A 33 2.43 14.42 8.63
N LEU A 34 2.28 13.09 8.61
CA LEU A 34 1.66 12.29 9.66
C LEU A 34 2.65 11.59 10.59
N ASP A 35 3.96 11.74 10.38
CA ASP A 35 4.96 11.14 11.26
C ASP A 35 4.76 11.58 12.71
N GLY A 36 4.79 10.61 13.63
CA GLY A 36 4.51 10.78 15.06
C GLY A 36 3.03 11.02 15.41
N LYS A 37 2.14 11.19 14.42
CA LYS A 37 0.71 11.42 14.64
C LYS A 37 -0.12 10.15 14.54
N VAL A 38 0.36 9.15 13.81
CA VAL A 38 -0.30 7.86 13.58
C VAL A 38 0.71 6.72 13.69
N SER A 39 0.23 5.49 13.88
CA SER A 39 1.09 4.31 13.98
C SER A 39 1.68 3.92 12.64
N ALA A 40 0.88 4.01 11.57
CA ALA A 40 1.35 3.67 10.23
C ALA A 40 0.60 4.43 9.13
N VAL A 41 1.32 4.74 8.05
CA VAL A 41 0.78 5.22 6.78
C VAL A 41 1.22 4.24 5.69
N VAL A 42 0.28 3.49 5.15
CA VAL A 42 0.54 2.49 4.11
C VAL A 42 -0.16 2.95 2.83
N GLY A 43 0.59 3.11 1.74
CA GLY A 43 -0.02 3.46 0.47
C GLY A 43 -0.61 2.25 -0.26
N THR A 44 -1.62 2.50 -1.09
CA THR A 44 -2.21 1.53 -2.02
C THR A 44 -2.49 2.21 -3.37
N HIS A 45 -3.06 1.48 -4.35
CA HIS A 45 -3.50 1.89 -5.70
C HIS A 45 -2.63 1.37 -6.85
N THR A 46 -1.30 1.46 -6.77
CA THR A 46 -0.45 1.25 -7.96
C THR A 46 -0.25 -0.23 -8.31
N HIS A 47 -0.68 -1.12 -7.41
CA HIS A 47 -0.60 -2.58 -7.53
C HIS A 47 0.84 -3.15 -7.54
N ILE A 48 1.87 -2.33 -7.35
CA ILE A 48 3.28 -2.73 -7.30
C ILE A 48 3.84 -2.42 -5.91
N GLN A 49 4.21 -3.46 -5.16
CA GLN A 49 4.78 -3.27 -3.82
C GLN A 49 6.13 -2.54 -3.91
N THR A 50 6.28 -1.46 -3.16
CA THR A 50 7.54 -0.70 -3.09
C THR A 50 8.50 -1.30 -2.05
N ALA A 51 9.79 -1.03 -2.21
CA ALA A 51 10.85 -1.55 -1.32
C ALA A 51 11.27 -0.57 -0.21
N ASP A 52 10.53 0.51 0.00
CA ASP A 52 10.86 1.64 0.88
C ASP A 52 10.24 1.54 2.29
N ALA A 53 9.76 0.35 2.67
CA ALA A 53 9.19 0.11 3.98
C ALA A 53 10.18 0.47 5.10
N ARG A 54 9.79 1.38 5.99
CA ARG A 54 10.61 1.84 7.11
C ARG A 54 9.77 2.41 8.24
N VAL A 55 10.36 2.52 9.42
CA VAL A 55 9.84 3.38 10.49
C VAL A 55 10.46 4.77 10.28
N LEU A 56 9.61 5.80 10.31
CA LEU A 56 10.01 7.20 10.22
C LEU A 56 10.52 7.71 11.57
N ASN A 57 11.06 8.93 11.60
CA ASN A 57 11.86 9.43 12.72
C ASN A 57 11.05 9.52 14.02
N GLU A 58 9.77 9.89 13.94
CA GLU A 58 8.91 10.06 15.11
C GLU A 58 8.12 8.78 15.48
N GLY A 59 8.34 7.68 14.75
CA GLY A 59 7.83 6.35 15.07
C GLY A 59 6.62 5.91 14.24
N THR A 60 6.30 6.57 13.12
CA THR A 60 5.27 6.10 12.19
C THR A 60 5.87 5.10 11.20
N ALA A 61 5.27 3.91 11.05
CA ALA A 61 5.63 2.99 9.98
C ALA A 61 5.11 3.50 8.62
N TYR A 62 5.91 3.32 7.58
CA TYR A 62 5.62 3.86 6.26
C TYR A 62 6.00 2.90 5.14
N ILE A 63 5.19 2.87 4.08
CA ILE A 63 5.52 2.28 2.78
C ILE A 63 4.75 3.04 1.68
N THR A 64 5.38 3.32 0.54
CA THR A 64 4.73 4.04 -0.57
C THR A 64 3.60 3.25 -1.22
N ASP A 65 3.75 1.94 -1.43
CA ASP A 65 2.64 1.08 -1.86
C ASP A 65 2.79 -0.35 -1.31
N VAL A 66 1.73 -0.86 -0.69
CA VAL A 66 1.70 -2.24 -0.19
C VAL A 66 1.72 -3.25 -1.33
N GLY A 67 1.25 -2.88 -2.52
CA GLY A 67 1.12 -3.75 -3.68
C GLY A 67 -0.27 -4.36 -3.83
N MET A 68 -0.36 -5.44 -4.60
CA MET A 68 -1.64 -6.10 -4.93
C MET A 68 -1.66 -7.54 -4.42
N THR A 69 -2.85 -8.02 -4.04
CA THR A 69 -3.13 -9.45 -3.95
C THR A 69 -4.02 -9.85 -5.13
N GLY A 70 -3.52 -10.74 -6.00
CA GLY A 70 -4.19 -11.05 -7.26
C GLY A 70 -3.27 -11.73 -8.29
N PRO A 71 -3.66 -11.74 -9.57
CA PRO A 71 -2.90 -12.41 -10.63
C PRO A 71 -1.49 -11.83 -10.76
N ARG A 72 -0.47 -12.68 -10.58
CA ARG A 72 0.95 -12.28 -10.67
C ARG A 72 1.34 -11.96 -12.10
N ASP A 73 1.02 -12.88 -13.01
CA ASP A 73 1.48 -12.84 -14.39
C ASP A 73 0.52 -12.01 -15.26
N SER A 74 0.31 -10.76 -14.86
CA SER A 74 -0.69 -9.85 -15.40
C SER A 74 -0.12 -8.43 -15.55
N VAL A 75 -0.88 -7.53 -16.18
CA VAL A 75 -0.64 -6.08 -16.06
C VAL A 75 -1.62 -5.54 -15.03
N LEU A 76 -1.14 -5.40 -13.79
CA LEU A 76 -1.88 -4.87 -12.65
C LEU A 76 -3.23 -5.58 -12.40
N GLY A 77 -3.29 -6.90 -12.66
CA GLY A 77 -4.47 -7.75 -12.48
C GLY A 77 -5.22 -8.08 -13.78
N ILE A 78 -4.92 -7.39 -14.89
CA ILE A 78 -5.58 -7.56 -16.18
C ILE A 78 -4.73 -8.43 -17.12
N LYS A 79 -5.39 -9.20 -18.01
CA LYS A 79 -4.70 -9.99 -19.05
C LYS A 79 -3.72 -9.12 -19.84
N LYS A 80 -2.48 -9.61 -19.95
CA LYS A 80 -1.33 -8.84 -20.47
C LYS A 80 -1.59 -8.37 -21.90
N GLU A 81 -2.16 -9.24 -22.72
CA GLU A 81 -2.41 -9.02 -24.14
C GLU A 81 -3.40 -7.88 -24.37
N ILE A 82 -4.41 -7.75 -23.50
CA ILE A 82 -5.42 -6.67 -23.58
C ILE A 82 -4.76 -5.32 -23.38
N ILE A 83 -3.92 -5.19 -22.34
CA ILE A 83 -3.27 -3.93 -22.01
C ILE A 83 -2.19 -3.58 -23.04
N ILE A 84 -1.39 -4.56 -23.47
CA ILE A 84 -0.38 -4.37 -24.52
C ILE A 84 -1.03 -3.90 -25.82
N ASN A 85 -2.10 -4.56 -26.28
CA ASN A 85 -2.80 -4.16 -27.50
C ASN A 85 -3.43 -2.78 -27.37
N ARG A 86 -3.98 -2.43 -26.21
CA ARG A 86 -4.51 -1.08 -25.96
C ARG A 86 -3.42 -0.02 -26.09
N PHE A 87 -2.22 -0.24 -25.55
CA PHE A 87 -1.10 0.71 -25.70
C PHE A 87 -0.61 0.84 -27.14
N LEU A 88 -0.53 -0.28 -27.88
CA LEU A 88 -0.06 -0.29 -29.27
C LEU A 88 -1.06 0.37 -30.24
N THR A 89 -2.35 0.06 -30.08
CA THR A 89 -3.40 0.49 -31.02
C THR A 89 -4.07 1.79 -30.62
N GLN A 90 -3.96 2.18 -29.34
CA GLN A 90 -4.72 3.27 -28.72
C GLN A 90 -6.25 3.09 -28.81
N LEU A 91 -6.72 1.89 -29.16
CA LEU A 91 -8.14 1.58 -29.23
C LEU A 91 -8.68 1.13 -27.87
N PRO A 92 -9.96 1.37 -27.57
CA PRO A 92 -10.62 0.84 -26.38
C PRO A 92 -10.60 -0.69 -26.39
N ALA A 93 -10.40 -1.29 -25.21
CA ALA A 93 -10.50 -2.73 -25.01
C ALA A 93 -11.23 -3.01 -23.70
N LYS A 94 -12.02 -4.09 -23.68
CA LYS A 94 -12.68 -4.55 -22.45
C LYS A 94 -11.64 -5.18 -21.53
N PHE A 95 -11.64 -4.79 -20.27
CA PHE A 95 -10.75 -5.39 -19.27
C PHE A 95 -11.25 -6.75 -18.81
N GLU A 96 -10.34 -7.71 -18.77
CA GLU A 96 -10.57 -9.06 -18.24
C GLU A 96 -9.47 -9.40 -17.25
N VAL A 97 -9.87 -9.91 -16.08
CA VAL A 97 -8.96 -10.35 -15.03
C VAL A 97 -8.12 -11.52 -15.54
N ALA A 98 -6.82 -11.47 -15.28
CA ALA A 98 -5.91 -12.57 -15.62
C ALA A 98 -6.17 -13.78 -14.71
N SER A 99 -5.91 -14.99 -15.21
CA SER A 99 -5.94 -16.23 -14.45
C SER A 99 -4.52 -16.77 -14.23
N GLY A 100 -4.39 -17.87 -13.48
CA GLY A 100 -3.10 -18.52 -13.22
C GLY A 100 -2.48 -18.07 -11.90
N ALA A 101 -1.14 -18.09 -11.84
CA ALA A 101 -0.39 -17.83 -10.61
C ALA A 101 -0.80 -16.52 -9.92
N ILE A 102 -0.94 -16.56 -8.60
CA ILE A 102 -1.34 -15.43 -7.78
C ILE A 102 -0.17 -14.96 -6.92
N GLN A 103 -0.18 -13.66 -6.63
CA GLN A 103 0.68 -13.04 -5.64
C GLN A 103 -0.14 -12.54 -4.46
N ILE A 104 0.47 -12.56 -3.28
CA ILE A 104 -0.02 -11.89 -2.08
C ILE A 104 1.04 -10.88 -1.67
N ASN A 105 0.63 -9.62 -1.61
CA ASN A 105 1.42 -8.56 -1.03
C ASN A 105 0.73 -8.05 0.25
N ALA A 106 1.50 -7.92 1.32
CA ALA A 106 1.04 -7.38 2.60
C ALA A 106 2.20 -6.72 3.35
N VAL A 107 1.88 -6.06 4.47
CA VAL A 107 2.87 -5.60 5.45
C VAL A 107 2.49 -6.11 6.84
N VAL A 108 3.49 -6.49 7.63
CA VAL A 108 3.36 -6.83 9.04
C VAL A 108 3.90 -5.66 9.85
N LEU A 109 3.07 -5.16 10.77
CA LEU A 109 3.38 -4.02 11.63
C LEU A 109 3.52 -4.52 13.07
N ASP A 110 4.63 -4.17 13.71
CA ASP A 110 4.80 -4.29 15.17
C ASP A 110 4.60 -2.90 15.77
N ILE A 111 3.56 -2.73 16.59
CA ILE A 111 3.13 -1.46 17.17
C ILE A 111 3.12 -1.59 18.70
N ASP A 112 3.74 -0.64 19.38
CA ASP A 112 3.65 -0.51 20.83
C ASP A 112 2.26 -0.04 21.25
N GLU A 113 1.54 -0.87 21.99
CA GLU A 113 0.13 -0.62 22.36
C GLU A 113 -0.07 0.64 23.22
N LYS A 114 0.94 1.02 24.01
CA LYS A 114 0.83 2.16 24.94
C LYS A 114 1.08 3.48 24.24
N SER A 115 2.13 3.56 23.43
CA SER A 115 2.54 4.79 22.75
C SER A 115 1.92 4.95 21.37
N GLY A 116 1.45 3.86 20.76
CA GLY A 116 0.98 3.83 19.37
C GLY A 116 2.10 3.92 18.34
N LYS A 117 3.37 3.90 18.74
CA LYS A 117 4.52 3.97 17.83
C LYS A 117 4.82 2.61 17.21
N ALA A 118 5.16 2.59 15.93
CA ALA A 118 5.64 1.39 15.26
C ALA A 118 7.09 1.10 15.65
N ARG A 119 7.37 -0.16 15.97
CA ARG A 119 8.71 -0.69 16.23
C ARG A 119 9.33 -1.27 14.97
N ARG A 120 8.50 -1.87 14.11
CA ARG A 120 8.95 -2.54 12.89
C ARG A 120 7.84 -2.56 11.85
N ILE A 121 8.25 -2.51 10.58
CA ILE A 121 7.44 -2.86 9.42
C ILE A 121 8.20 -3.90 8.60
N GLU A 122 7.52 -4.98 8.21
CA GLU A 122 8.07 -6.03 7.34
C GLU A 122 7.15 -6.23 6.15
N ARG A 123 7.73 -6.25 4.94
CA ARG A 123 6.98 -6.55 3.71
C ARG A 123 6.82 -8.05 3.55
N ILE A 124 5.62 -8.47 3.17
CA ILE A 124 5.31 -9.81 2.72
C ILE A 124 5.06 -9.76 1.21
N GLN A 125 5.79 -10.61 0.49
CA GLN A 125 5.53 -10.92 -0.91
C GLN A 125 5.61 -12.44 -1.07
N LYS A 126 4.48 -13.05 -1.42
CA LYS A 126 4.38 -14.49 -1.65
C LYS A 126 3.74 -14.76 -3.00
N PHE A 127 4.12 -15.87 -3.60
CA PHE A 127 3.57 -16.36 -4.85
C PHE A 127 3.06 -17.77 -4.64
N THR A 128 1.91 -18.09 -5.21
CA THR A 128 1.38 -19.46 -5.22
C THR A 128 0.78 -19.77 -6.58
N GLU A 129 0.81 -21.04 -6.94
CA GLU A 129 0.00 -21.56 -8.04
C GLU A 129 -1.48 -21.53 -7.64
N ALA A 130 -2.36 -21.41 -8.63
CA ALA A 130 -3.81 -21.33 -8.46
C ALA A 130 -4.45 -22.71 -8.38
#